data_AF-A0A1I5A1Q4-F1
#
_entry.id   AF-A0A1I5A1Q4-F1
#
_cell.length_a   1.000
_cell.length_b   1.000
_cell.length_c   1.000
_cell.angle_alpha   90.00
_cell.angle_beta   90.00
_cell.angle_gamma   90.00
#
_symmetry.space_group_name_H-M   'P 1'
#
loop_
_entity.id
_entity.type
_entity.pdbx_description
1 polymer ?
#
loop_
_entity_poly.entity_id
_entity_poly.type
_entity_poly.pdbx_seq_one_letter_code
_entity_poly.pdbx_strand_id
1 'polypeptide(L)'
;MNITCKKNNIGVLNLIGTTPVVNILTSVYPEMGIHKYFREKGSQARFIVADPIGSIYQQYFSGVEYHPVPWSIEGIGSNFIPGIIKKDAVDDIYAISDEEAFSACRFTRYHDSIDIGLSSGAVVAAAIKEIHKNPKCKIMCISPDSGERYISKFQQQDIKNEKNKH
;
A
#
# COMPACT_ATOMS: atom_id res chain seq x y z
N MET A 1 -26.07 -1.80 1.08
CA MET A 1 -24.88 -2.18 1.85
C MET A 1 -24.07 -0.92 2.06
N ASN A 2 -24.30 -0.26 3.19
CA ASN A 2 -23.71 1.03 3.54
C ASN A 2 -22.41 0.77 4.31
N ILE A 3 -21.36 1.53 4.01
CA ILE A 3 -20.42 2.09 4.99
C ILE A 3 -19.90 3.40 4.38
N THR A 4 -19.99 4.44 5.18
CA THR A 4 -19.55 5.81 4.93
C THR A 4 -18.44 6.09 5.93
N CYS A 5 -17.35 6.74 5.53
CA CYS A 5 -16.70 7.71 6.41
C CYS A 5 -16.08 8.82 5.57
N LYS A 6 -16.55 10.05 5.82
CA LYS A 6 -16.07 11.29 5.24
C LYS A 6 -15.62 12.16 6.41
N LYS A 7 -14.31 12.40 6.51
CA LYS A 7 -13.71 13.70 6.77
C LYS A 7 -12.21 13.56 6.49
N ASN A 8 -11.74 14.32 5.50
CA ASN A 8 -10.34 14.47 5.07
C ASN A 8 -9.81 13.39 4.11
N ASN A 9 -10.36 13.35 2.88
CA ASN A 9 -9.80 12.76 1.64
C ASN A 9 -9.25 11.32 1.63
N ILE A 10 -9.33 10.57 2.72
CA ILE A 10 -9.01 9.14 2.78
C ILE A 10 -10.29 8.44 3.20
N GLY A 11 -10.91 7.71 2.26
CA GLY A 11 -12.13 6.95 2.50
C GLY A 11 -12.04 5.59 1.82
N VAL A 12 -12.31 4.54 2.58
CA VAL A 12 -12.53 3.19 2.05
C VAL A 12 -13.96 3.17 1.48
N LEU A 13 -14.11 3.22 0.15
CA LEU A 13 -15.43 3.26 -0.50
C LEU A 13 -15.56 2.21 -1.61
N ASN A 14 -16.67 1.49 -1.57
CA ASN A 14 -17.19 0.64 -2.64
C ASN A 14 -17.44 1.50 -3.90
N LEU A 15 -16.78 1.20 -5.02
CA LEU A 15 -16.91 1.98 -6.27
C LEU A 15 -17.15 1.06 -7.46
N ILE A 16 -18.43 0.82 -7.75
CA ILE A 16 -18.90 0.53 -9.11
C ILE A 16 -19.57 1.82 -9.60
N GLY A 17 -18.88 2.60 -10.41
CA GLY A 17 -19.41 3.81 -11.02
C GLY A 17 -18.32 4.76 -11.52
N THR A 18 -18.45 5.15 -12.79
CA THR A 18 -17.74 6.12 -13.66
C THR A 18 -16.96 7.31 -13.03
N THR A 19 -16.11 7.10 -12.03
CA THR A 19 -15.28 8.16 -11.45
C THR A 19 -14.01 8.48 -12.27
N PRO A 20 -13.58 9.75 -12.32
CA PRO A 20 -12.33 10.17 -12.98
C PRO A 20 -11.13 9.52 -12.29
N VAL A 21 -10.10 9.18 -13.09
CA VAL A 21 -8.83 8.51 -12.76
C VAL A 21 -8.61 8.34 -11.25
N VAL A 22 -9.05 7.19 -10.73
CA VAL A 22 -8.80 6.78 -9.35
C VAL A 22 -7.43 6.12 -9.32
N ASN A 23 -6.58 6.54 -8.39
CA ASN A 23 -5.35 5.81 -8.07
C ASN A 23 -5.73 4.69 -7.09
N ILE A 24 -5.53 3.45 -7.50
CA ILE A 24 -5.76 2.26 -6.68
C ILE A 24 -4.42 1.87 -6.09
N LEU A 25 -4.33 1.84 -4.76
CA LEU A 25 -3.11 1.48 -4.05
C LEU A 25 -3.24 0.12 -3.37
N THR A 26 -2.33 -0.78 -3.70
CA THR A 26 -2.31 -2.18 -3.25
C THR A 26 -0.88 -2.73 -3.21
N SER A 27 -0.73 -3.98 -2.80
CA SER A 27 0.45 -4.80 -3.04
C SER A 27 0.43 -5.44 -4.43
N VAL A 28 1.59 -5.94 -4.89
CA VAL A 28 1.80 -6.45 -6.26
C VAL A 28 0.87 -7.61 -6.66
N TYR A 29 0.54 -8.52 -5.73
CA TYR A 29 -0.19 -9.74 -6.09
C TYR A 29 -1.69 -9.54 -6.34
N PRO A 30 -2.47 -8.91 -5.43
CA PRO A 30 -3.88 -8.62 -5.69
C PRO A 30 -4.07 -7.73 -6.92
N GLU A 31 -3.07 -6.91 -7.22
CA GLU A 31 -3.12 -5.97 -8.35
C GLU A 31 -3.37 -6.67 -9.68
N MET A 32 -2.75 -7.83 -9.91
CA MET A 32 -2.88 -8.53 -11.19
C MET A 32 -4.33 -8.91 -11.52
N GLY A 33 -5.12 -9.30 -10.50
CA GLY A 33 -6.54 -9.64 -10.67
C GLY A 33 -7.42 -8.40 -10.79
N ILE A 34 -7.21 -7.41 -9.94
CA ILE A 34 -8.00 -6.18 -9.90
C ILE A 34 -7.76 -5.36 -11.17
N HIS A 35 -6.50 -5.18 -11.57
CA HIS A 35 -6.12 -4.52 -12.81
C HIS A 35 -6.83 -5.15 -14.00
N LYS A 36 -6.74 -6.48 -14.16
CA LYS A 36 -7.39 -7.20 -15.26
C LYS A 36 -8.90 -6.94 -15.29
N TYR A 37 -9.59 -7.09 -14.16
CA TYR A 37 -11.04 -6.84 -14.08
C TYR A 37 -11.39 -5.40 -14.47
N PHE A 38 -10.65 -4.41 -13.96
CA PHE A 38 -10.92 -3.00 -14.25
C PHE A 38 -10.68 -2.66 -15.72
N ARG A 39 -9.62 -3.19 -16.34
CA ARG A 39 -9.35 -3.01 -17.77
C ARG A 39 -10.42 -3.66 -18.63
N GLU A 40 -10.90 -4.86 -18.29
CA GLU A 40 -12.03 -5.52 -18.96
C GLU A 40 -13.34 -4.70 -18.90
N LYS A 41 -13.49 -3.85 -17.88
CA LYS A 41 -14.60 -2.89 -17.76
C LYS A 41 -14.34 -1.53 -18.41
N GLY A 42 -13.22 -1.36 -19.13
CA GLY A 42 -12.87 -0.12 -19.80
C GLY A 42 -12.36 0.99 -18.88
N SER A 43 -11.97 0.66 -17.64
CA SER A 43 -11.49 1.63 -16.67
C SER A 43 -10.11 2.17 -17.04
N GLN A 44 -9.94 3.48 -16.84
CA GLN A 44 -8.67 4.21 -16.97
C GLN A 44 -8.06 4.53 -15.58
N ALA A 45 -8.46 3.79 -14.55
CA ALA A 45 -7.82 3.90 -13.23
C ALA A 45 -6.31 3.64 -13.33
N ARG A 46 -5.56 4.33 -12.47
CA ARG A 46 -4.13 4.08 -12.29
C ARG A 46 -3.94 3.11 -11.13
N PHE A 47 -3.00 2.21 -11.30
CA PHE A 47 -2.71 1.09 -10.44
C PHE A 47 -1.31 1.28 -9.87
N ILE A 48 -1.26 1.73 -8.62
CA ILE A 48 -0.04 2.16 -7.95
C ILE A 48 0.27 1.16 -6.85
N VAL A 49 1.46 0.60 -6.85
CA VAL A 49 1.85 -0.40 -5.86
C VAL A 49 2.61 0.26 -4.71
N ALA A 50 2.31 -0.15 -3.48
CA ALA A 50 3.17 0.08 -2.32
C ALA A 50 4.02 -1.18 -2.08
N ASP A 51 5.33 -1.01 -2.03
CA ASP A 51 6.29 -2.11 -1.87
C ASP A 51 7.34 -1.74 -0.80
N PRO A 52 7.77 -2.67 0.07
CA PRO A 52 8.72 -2.33 1.11
C PRO A 52 10.10 -2.06 0.53
N ILE A 53 10.84 -1.11 1.12
CA ILE A 53 12.26 -0.93 0.82
C ILE A 53 12.99 -2.26 1.10
N GLY A 54 13.75 -2.73 0.12
CA GLY A 54 14.45 -4.02 0.17
C GLY A 54 13.79 -5.13 -0.64
N SER A 55 12.52 -4.96 -1.04
CA SER A 55 11.88 -5.84 -2.02
C SER A 55 12.39 -5.56 -3.44
N ILE A 56 12.38 -6.60 -4.29
CA ILE A 56 12.92 -6.50 -5.66
C ILE A 56 11.94 -5.89 -6.66
N TYR A 57 10.67 -5.66 -6.31
CA TYR A 57 9.68 -5.27 -7.32
C TYR A 57 9.96 -3.90 -7.91
N GLN A 58 10.31 -2.89 -7.10
CA GLN A 58 10.67 -1.58 -7.64
C GLN A 58 11.81 -1.68 -8.69
N GLN A 59 12.85 -2.45 -8.39
CA GLN A 59 13.99 -2.68 -9.28
C GLN A 59 13.56 -3.43 -10.55
N TYR A 60 12.75 -4.47 -10.40
CA TYR A 60 12.22 -5.28 -11.51
C TYR A 60 11.38 -4.46 -12.50
N PHE A 61 10.48 -3.63 -12.01
CA PHE A 61 9.65 -2.76 -12.86
C PHE A 61 10.47 -1.63 -13.49
N SER A 62 11.53 -1.16 -12.82
CA SER A 62 12.47 -0.16 -13.36
C SER A 62 13.46 -0.74 -14.39
N GLY A 63 13.53 -2.06 -14.55
CA GLY A 63 14.44 -2.71 -15.50
C GLY A 63 15.92 -2.68 -15.09
N VAL A 64 16.19 -2.48 -13.80
CA VAL A 64 17.56 -2.51 -13.24
C VAL A 64 17.83 -3.86 -12.58
N GLU A 65 19.11 -4.14 -12.30
CA GLU A 65 19.51 -5.28 -11.50
C GLU A 65 18.91 -5.19 -10.08
N TYR A 66 18.45 -6.32 -9.55
CA TYR A 66 17.74 -6.36 -8.28
C TYR A 66 18.51 -7.09 -7.19
N HIS A 67 18.49 -6.49 -6.00
CA HIS A 67 19.22 -6.96 -4.83
C HIS A 67 18.30 -6.88 -3.60
N PRO A 68 17.75 -8.02 -3.14
CA PRO A 68 16.87 -8.01 -1.98
C PRO A 68 17.64 -7.69 -0.70
N VAL A 69 17.02 -6.89 0.17
CA VAL A 69 17.50 -6.56 1.52
C VAL A 69 16.38 -6.90 2.51
N PRO A 70 16.64 -7.41 3.73
CA PRO A 70 15.58 -7.72 4.68
C PRO A 70 14.72 -6.51 5.06
N TRP A 71 13.40 -6.72 5.22
CA TRP A 71 12.42 -5.75 5.72
C TRP A 71 11.53 -6.36 6.81
N SER A 72 10.81 -5.53 7.56
CA SER A 72 9.97 -5.96 8.68
C SER A 72 8.47 -6.00 8.35
N ILE A 73 8.02 -5.25 7.34
CA ILE A 73 6.62 -5.25 6.88
C ILE A 73 6.22 -6.65 6.41
N GLU A 74 5.12 -7.18 6.97
CA GLU A 74 4.61 -8.50 6.59
C GLU A 74 3.49 -8.41 5.54
N GLY A 75 3.39 -9.46 4.72
CA GLY A 75 2.34 -9.60 3.70
C GLY A 75 2.63 -8.95 2.34
N ILE A 76 3.70 -8.15 2.22
CA ILE A 76 4.13 -7.51 0.96
C ILE A 76 5.64 -7.61 0.76
N GLY A 77 6.09 -7.32 -0.45
CA GLY A 77 7.47 -7.49 -0.89
C GLY A 77 7.80 -8.90 -1.35
N SER A 78 8.87 -9.03 -2.13
CA SER A 78 9.39 -10.32 -2.58
C SER A 78 10.88 -10.25 -2.88
N ASN A 79 11.54 -11.40 -2.89
CA ASN A 79 12.90 -11.60 -3.38
C ASN A 79 12.94 -12.40 -4.70
N PHE A 80 11.78 -12.71 -5.28
CA PHE A 80 11.64 -13.38 -6.57
C PHE A 80 10.48 -12.79 -7.38
N ILE A 81 10.49 -12.99 -8.69
CA ILE A 81 9.43 -12.52 -9.59
C ILE A 81 8.53 -13.70 -10.01
N PRO A 82 7.30 -13.78 -9.48
CA PRO A 82 6.30 -14.73 -9.95
C PRO A 82 5.96 -14.57 -11.44
N GLY A 83 5.72 -15.68 -12.13
CA GLY A 83 5.32 -15.66 -13.55
C GLY A 83 3.94 -15.06 -13.83
N ILE A 84 3.12 -14.81 -12.80
CA ILE A 84 1.82 -14.14 -12.93
C ILE A 84 1.95 -12.61 -13.04
N ILE A 85 3.10 -12.04 -12.67
CA ILE A 85 3.30 -10.59 -12.71
C ILE A 85 3.37 -10.12 -14.16
N LYS A 86 2.58 -9.11 -14.47
CA LYS A 86 2.60 -8.42 -15.76
C LYS A 86 3.10 -7.00 -15.59
N LYS A 87 4.09 -6.60 -16.38
CA LYS A 87 4.71 -5.27 -16.29
C LYS A 87 3.75 -4.12 -16.58
N ASP A 88 2.76 -4.37 -17.44
CA ASP A 88 1.73 -3.41 -17.85
C ASP A 88 0.60 -3.25 -16.83
N ALA A 89 0.58 -4.05 -15.76
CA ALA A 89 -0.44 -3.99 -14.72
C ALA A 89 -0.16 -2.97 -13.61
N VAL A 90 1.04 -2.38 -13.59
CA VAL A 90 1.49 -1.44 -12.56
C VAL A 90 1.92 -0.14 -13.23
N ASP A 91 1.23 0.95 -12.89
CA ASP A 91 1.48 2.29 -13.43
C ASP A 91 2.58 3.04 -12.65
N ASP A 92 2.74 2.77 -11.35
CA ASP A 92 3.77 3.38 -10.49
C ASP A 92 4.05 2.51 -9.25
N ILE A 93 5.23 2.67 -8.63
CA ILE A 93 5.60 2.00 -7.37
C ILE A 93 6.16 3.00 -6.38
N TYR A 94 5.57 3.01 -5.18
CA TYR A 94 6.16 3.65 -4.01
C TYR A 94 6.95 2.63 -3.19
N ALA A 95 8.24 2.89 -3.02
CA ALA A 95 9.04 2.21 -1.99
C ALA A 95 8.72 2.83 -0.61
N ILE A 96 8.34 1.98 0.32
CA ILE A 96 7.89 2.36 1.66
C ILE A 96 8.82 1.75 2.70
N SER A 97 9.32 2.57 3.63
CA SER A 97 10.13 2.06 4.74
C SER A 97 9.26 1.38 5.80
N ASP A 98 9.87 0.52 6.61
CA ASP A 98 9.20 -0.05 7.79
C ASP A 98 8.61 1.07 8.66
N GLU A 99 9.40 2.10 8.96
CA GLU A 99 8.98 3.23 9.80
C GLU A 99 7.74 3.95 9.26
N GLU A 100 7.69 4.17 7.95
CA GLU A 100 6.54 4.81 7.29
C GLU A 100 5.28 3.95 7.43
N ALA A 101 5.38 2.64 7.18
CA ALA A 101 4.24 1.73 7.28
C ALA A 101 3.70 1.63 8.72
N PHE A 102 4.59 1.45 9.70
CA PHE A 102 4.21 1.39 11.10
C PHE A 102 3.62 2.71 11.61
N SER A 103 4.19 3.85 11.19
CA SER A 103 3.67 5.18 11.54
C SER A 103 2.28 5.38 10.96
N ALA A 104 2.03 4.95 9.71
CA ALA A 104 0.72 5.01 9.09
C ALA A 104 -0.32 4.16 9.82
N CYS A 105 0.01 2.93 10.24
CA CYS A 105 -0.89 2.12 11.06
C CYS A 105 -1.27 2.80 12.38
N ARG A 106 -0.30 3.42 13.06
CA ARG A 106 -0.56 4.16 14.32
C ARG A 106 -1.41 5.40 14.06
N PHE A 107 -1.14 6.11 12.96
CA PHE A 107 -1.91 7.28 12.55
C PHE A 107 -3.39 6.94 12.33
N THR A 108 -3.72 5.91 11.53
CA THR A 108 -5.11 5.53 11.27
C THR A 108 -5.80 5.03 12.53
N ARG A 109 -5.08 4.28 13.38
CA ARG A 109 -5.62 3.79 14.65
C ARG A 109 -5.95 4.94 15.60
N TYR A 110 -5.10 5.96 15.69
CA TYR A 110 -5.28 7.08 16.62
C TYR A 110 -6.28 8.13 16.11
N HIS A 111 -6.23 8.48 14.82
CA HIS A 111 -7.04 9.56 14.27
C HIS A 111 -8.40 9.09 13.75
N ASP A 112 -8.46 7.90 13.15
CA ASP A 112 -9.67 7.41 12.48
C ASP A 112 -10.34 6.27 13.25
N SER A 113 -9.71 5.77 14.32
CA SER A 113 -10.13 4.55 15.03
C SER A 113 -10.21 3.32 14.10
N ILE A 114 -9.41 3.32 13.03
CA ILE A 114 -9.33 2.23 12.06
C ILE A 114 -8.06 1.44 12.32
N ASP A 115 -8.24 0.17 12.68
CA ASP A 115 -7.13 -0.74 12.88
C ASP A 115 -6.79 -1.54 11.62
N ILE A 116 -5.58 -1.39 11.10
CA ILE A 116 -5.12 -1.98 9.83
C ILE A 116 -3.81 -2.73 9.99
N GLY A 117 -3.60 -3.76 9.16
CA GLY A 117 -2.34 -4.50 9.09
C GLY A 117 -1.16 -3.69 8.54
N LEU A 118 0.05 -4.24 8.64
CA LEU A 118 1.29 -3.55 8.24
C LEU A 118 1.36 -3.30 6.73
N SER A 119 0.87 -4.23 5.92
CA SER A 119 0.76 -4.06 4.46
C SER A 119 -0.16 -2.88 4.10
N SER A 120 -1.30 -2.78 4.78
CA SER A 120 -2.21 -1.65 4.65
C SER A 120 -1.58 -0.34 5.12
N GLY A 121 -0.77 -0.38 6.18
CA GLY A 121 0.03 0.77 6.61
C GLY A 121 0.94 1.27 5.50
N ALA A 122 1.61 0.38 4.78
CA ALA A 122 2.44 0.75 3.64
C ALA A 122 1.61 1.38 2.50
N VAL A 123 0.43 0.83 2.22
CA VAL A 123 -0.53 1.38 1.25
C VAL A 123 -0.99 2.79 1.64
N VAL A 124 -1.28 3.03 2.92
CA VAL A 124 -1.67 4.37 3.43
C VAL A 124 -0.50 5.34 3.33
N ALA A 125 0.72 4.92 3.68
CA ALA A 125 1.91 5.76 3.53
C ALA A 125 2.15 6.17 2.06
N ALA A 126 1.98 5.23 1.12
CA ALA A 126 2.02 5.51 -0.31
C ALA A 126 0.89 6.47 -0.74
N ALA A 127 -0.32 6.32 -0.19
CA ALA A 127 -1.44 7.21 -0.49
C ALA A 127 -1.16 8.66 -0.04
N ILE A 128 -0.55 8.84 1.13
CA ILE A 128 -0.13 10.15 1.63
C ILE A 128 0.90 10.77 0.68
N LYS A 129 1.90 10.00 0.21
CA LYS A 129 2.88 10.47 -0.79
C LYS A 129 2.21 10.87 -2.11
N GLU A 130 1.27 10.06 -2.61
CA GLU A 130 0.56 10.33 -3.86
C GLU A 130 -0.36 11.56 -3.76
N ILE A 131 -1.03 11.78 -2.63
CA ILE A 131 -1.85 12.99 -2.41
C ILE A 131 -0.97 14.24 -2.40
N HIS A 132 0.22 14.18 -1.79
CA HIS A 132 1.15 15.33 -1.82
C HIS A 132 1.63 15.65 -3.24
N LYS A 133 1.90 14.62 -4.06
CA LYS A 133 2.30 14.78 -5.47
C LYS A 133 1.13 15.26 -6.34
N ASN A 134 -0.06 14.74 -6.10
CA ASN A 134 -1.27 14.97 -6.90
C ASN A 134 -2.48 15.34 -6.02
N PRO A 135 -2.57 16.58 -5.50
CA PRO A 135 -3.59 16.95 -4.49
C PRO A 135 -5.05 16.85 -4.94
N LYS A 136 -5.29 16.79 -6.25
CA LYS A 136 -6.64 16.66 -6.84
C LYS A 136 -7.04 15.21 -7.16
N CYS A 137 -6.14 14.24 -6.94
CA CYS A 137 -6.45 12.84 -7.23
C CYS A 137 -7.45 12.27 -6.22
N LYS A 138 -8.15 11.21 -6.63
CA LYS A 138 -8.93 10.37 -5.73
C LYS A 138 -8.18 9.06 -5.55
N ILE A 139 -8.06 8.61 -4.30
CA ILE A 139 -7.33 7.40 -3.96
C ILE A 139 -8.27 6.36 -3.35
N MET A 140 -8.15 5.12 -3.83
CA MET A 140 -8.74 3.95 -3.20
C MET A 140 -7.62 3.07 -2.65
N CYS A 141 -7.62 2.86 -1.33
CA CYS A 141 -6.70 1.95 -0.65
C CYS A 141 -7.39 0.64 -0.32
N ILE A 142 -6.67 -0.47 -0.47
CA ILE A 142 -7.15 -1.81 -0.11
C ILE A 142 -6.44 -2.26 1.16
N SER A 143 -7.20 -2.61 2.20
CA SER A 143 -6.69 -3.18 3.45
C SER A 143 -7.07 -4.66 3.54
N PRO A 144 -6.13 -5.60 3.38
CA PRO A 144 -6.45 -7.04 3.38
C PRO A 144 -6.81 -7.57 4.77
N ASP A 145 -6.21 -7.01 5.83
CA ASP A 145 -6.36 -7.48 7.20
C ASP A 145 -6.26 -6.37 8.26
N SER A 146 -6.46 -6.77 9.52
CA SER A 146 -6.46 -5.95 10.74
C SER A 146 -5.10 -5.94 11.44
N GLY A 147 -4.85 -4.91 12.25
CA GLY A 147 -3.61 -4.73 13.00
C GLY A 147 -3.42 -5.70 14.17
N GLU A 148 -4.47 -6.38 14.62
CA GLU A 148 -4.45 -7.33 15.75
C GLU A 148 -3.44 -8.49 15.56
N ARG A 149 -3.17 -8.86 14.30
CA ARG A 149 -2.23 -9.95 13.94
C ARG A 149 -0.77 -9.57 14.17
N TYR A 150 -0.49 -8.28 14.32
CA TYR A 150 0.86 -7.72 14.29
C TYR A 150 1.30 -7.10 15.62
N ILE A 151 0.57 -7.34 16.72
CA ILE A 151 0.86 -6.74 18.04
C ILE A 151 2.32 -6.95 18.47
N SER A 152 2.86 -8.15 18.31
CA SER A 152 4.25 -8.47 18.65
C SER A 152 5.27 -7.66 17.83
N LYS A 153 4.95 -7.34 16.58
CA LYS A 153 5.80 -6.52 15.70
C LYS A 153 5.81 -5.07 16.11
N PHE A 154 4.64 -4.52 16.46
CA PHE A 154 4.56 -3.17 17.03
C PHE A 154 5.41 -3.05 18.30
N GLN A 155 5.33 -4.03 19.20
CA GLN A 155 6.15 -4.08 20.42
C GLN A 155 7.66 -4.13 20.12
N GLN A 156 8.09 -4.99 19.20
CA GLN A 156 9.50 -5.08 18.80
C GLN A 156 10.01 -3.76 18.22
N GLN A 157 9.18 -3.08 17.42
CA GLN A 157 9.54 -1.80 16.86
C GLN A 157 9.63 -0.71 17.93
N ASP A 158 8.73 -0.70 18.90
CA ASP A 158 8.77 0.25 20.02
C ASP A 158 10.07 0.09 20.82
N ILE A 159 10.45 -1.15 21.13
CA ILE A 159 11.73 -1.46 21.79
C ILE A 159 12.93 -0.99 20.95
N LYS A 160 12.89 -1.18 19.63
CA LYS A 160 13.96 -0.73 18.73
C LYS A 160 14.07 0.80 18.72
N ASN A 161 12.94 1.50 18.69
CA ASN A 161 12.89 2.96 18.71
C ASN A 161 13.39 3.54 20.03
N GLU A 162 13.14 2.89 21.17
CA GLU A 162 13.69 3.28 22.46
C GLU A 162 15.20 3.12 22.52
N LYS A 163 15.74 2.00 22.01
CA LYS A 163 17.19 1.76 21.97
C LYS A 163 17.93 2.77 21.09
N ASN A 164 17.32 3.23 20.00
CA ASN A 164 17.93 4.18 19.07
C ASN A 164 17.91 5.64 19.58
N LYS A 165 17.24 5.93 20.71
CA LYS A 165 17.24 7.26 21.36
C LYS A 165 18.43 7.45 22.32
N HIS A 166 19.22 6.41 22.54
CA HIS A 166 20.42 6.38 23.39
C HIS A 166 21.67 6.13 22.54
#